data_AF-A0A1B8CT12-F1
#
_entry.id   AF-A0A1B8CT12-F1
#
_cell.length_a   1.000
_cell.length_b   1.000
_cell.length_c   1.000
_cell.angle_alpha   90.00
_cell.angle_beta   90.00
_cell.angle_gamma   90.00
#
_symmetry.space_group_name_H-M   'P 1'
#
loop_
_entity.id
_entity.type
_entity.pdbx_description
1 polymer ?
#
loop_
_entity_poly.entity_id
_entity_poly.type
_entity_poly.pdbx_seq_one_letter_code
_entity_poly.pdbx_strand_id
1 'polypeptide(L)'
;MEEQITRLVDKLKNKVSELQPGSRYLVAISGIPGSGKTTLALAITARLNASHAASNPSSPLLAVYVPMDGFHLTRAQLSAMPNAAEAHHRRGAPWTFDPQKLLDFVRAMKDPARGTAPGRRLTTRSKTRWRM
;
A
#
# COMPACT_ATOMS: atom_id res chain seq x y z
N MET A 1 -15.29 1.87 15.02
CA MET A 1 -14.31 1.91 13.90
C MET A 1 -13.11 2.77 14.26
N GLU A 2 -13.34 4.01 14.70
CA GLU A 2 -12.31 4.96 15.13
C GLU A 2 -11.34 4.43 16.19
N GLU A 3 -11.88 3.83 17.26
CA GLU A 3 -11.09 3.22 18.34
C GLU A 3 -10.11 2.15 17.83
N GLN A 4 -10.57 1.30 16.90
CA GLN A 4 -9.73 0.25 16.31
C GLN A 4 -8.61 0.84 15.46
N ILE A 5 -8.88 1.92 14.71
CA ILE A 5 -7.87 2.61 13.94
C ILE A 5 -6.83 3.23 14.88
N THR A 6 -7.26 3.90 15.94
CA THR A 6 -6.35 4.49 16.95
C THR A 6 -5.45 3.42 17.57
N ARG A 7 -6.02 2.31 18.04
CA ARG A 7 -5.27 1.18 18.59
C ARG A 7 -4.23 0.63 17.60
N LEU A 8 -4.58 0.50 16.32
CA LEU A 8 -3.66 0.02 15.29
C LEU A 8 -2.54 1.03 15.01
N VAL A 9 -2.87 2.33 14.95
CA VAL A 9 -1.89 3.41 14.77
C VAL A 9 -0.88 3.41 15.92
N ASP A 10 -1.34 3.33 17.17
CA ASP A 10 -0.45 3.32 18.34
C ASP A 10 0.44 2.08 18.36
N LYS A 11 -0.11 0.91 18.06
CA LYS A 11 0.67 -0.33 17.92
C LYS A 11 1.76 -0.19 16.86
N LEU A 12 1.45 0.42 15.71
CA LEU A 12 2.41 0.61 14.62
C LEU A 12 3.47 1.65 14.98
N LYS A 13 3.12 2.74 15.67
CA LYS A 13 4.08 3.73 16.17
C LYS A 13 5.12 3.08 17.09
N ASN A 14 4.65 2.28 18.06
CA ASN A 14 5.54 1.58 18.98
C ASN A 14 6.46 0.59 18.24
N LYS A 15 5.91 -0.16 17.29
CA LYS A 15 6.73 -1.09 16.48
C LYS A 15 7.78 -0.36 15.63
N VAL A 16 7.45 0.81 15.10
CA VAL A 16 8.40 1.61 14.29
C VAL A 16 9.49 2.23 15.15
N SER A 17 9.19 2.68 16.39
CA SER A 17 10.21 3.22 17.30
C SER A 17 11.22 2.18 17.79
N GLU A 18 10.87 0.89 17.75
CA GLU A 18 11.75 -0.22 18.10
C GLU A 18 12.71 -0.62 16.97
N LEU A 19 12.57 -0.04 15.76
CA LEU A 19 13.38 -0.42 14.60
C LEU A 19 14.74 0.26 14.59
N GLN A 20 15.72 -0.43 14.04
CA GLN A 20 17.00 0.17 13.70
C GLN A 20 16.81 1.27 12.64
N PRO A 21 17.55 2.39 12.72
CA PRO A 21 17.50 3.44 11.70
C PRO A 21 17.65 2.89 10.28
N GLY A 22 16.85 3.41 9.34
CA GLY A 22 16.83 2.96 7.95
C GLY A 22 16.04 1.67 7.68
N SER A 23 15.63 0.93 8.71
CA SER A 23 14.78 -0.26 8.57
C SER A 23 13.32 0.10 8.29
N ARG A 24 12.60 -0.80 7.60
CA ARG A 24 11.16 -0.63 7.31
C ARG A 24 10.30 -1.70 7.95
N TYR A 25 9.16 -1.29 8.50
CA TYR A 25 8.07 -2.18 8.88
C TYR A 25 7.10 -2.33 7.71
N LEU A 26 6.82 -3.57 7.30
CA LEU A 26 5.85 -3.86 6.25
C LEU A 26 4.61 -4.47 6.90
N VAL A 27 3.44 -3.92 6.55
CA VAL A 27 2.14 -4.38 7.06
C VAL A 27 1.31 -4.85 5.88
N ALA A 28 0.95 -6.13 5.88
CA ALA A 28 0.00 -6.68 4.92
C ALA A 28 -1.43 -6.57 5.48
N ILE A 29 -2.37 -6.10 4.66
CA ILE A 29 -3.80 -6.03 5.00
C ILE A 29 -4.55 -6.93 4.03
N SER A 30 -5.10 -8.03 4.53
CA SER A 30 -5.83 -9.04 3.76
C SER A 30 -7.29 -9.15 4.21
N GLY A 31 -8.11 -9.84 3.42
CA GLY A 31 -9.55 -9.99 3.66
C GLY A 31 -10.39 -10.02 2.38
N ILE A 32 -11.63 -10.46 2.49
CA ILE A 32 -12.55 -10.66 1.36
C ILE A 32 -12.84 -9.36 0.56
N PRO A 33 -13.22 -9.44 -0.73
CA PRO A 33 -13.69 -8.27 -1.48
C PRO A 33 -14.79 -7.51 -0.73
N GLY A 34 -14.76 -6.17 -0.79
CA GLY A 34 -15.74 -5.33 -0.08
C GLY A 34 -15.51 -5.14 1.42
N SER A 35 -14.57 -5.85 2.07
CA SER A 35 -14.35 -5.76 3.53
C SER A 35 -13.75 -4.45 4.06
N GLY A 36 -13.55 -3.43 3.21
CA GLY A 36 -13.03 -2.13 3.65
C GLY A 36 -11.50 -2.06 3.86
N LYS A 37 -10.72 -3.03 3.37
CA LYS A 37 -9.23 -3.03 3.50
C LYS A 37 -8.57 -1.74 3.06
N THR A 38 -8.94 -1.24 1.88
CA THR A 38 -8.38 0.00 1.33
C THR A 38 -8.76 1.20 2.20
N THR A 39 -10.00 1.23 2.69
CA THR A 39 -10.46 2.26 3.63
C THR A 39 -9.64 2.25 4.91
N LEU A 40 -9.42 1.07 5.49
CA LEU A 40 -8.60 0.91 6.70
C LEU A 40 -7.14 1.32 6.45
N ALA A 41 -6.53 0.86 5.35
CA ALA A 41 -5.14 1.14 5.00
C ALA A 41 -4.88 2.64 4.82
N LEU A 42 -5.78 3.33 4.12
CA LEU A 42 -5.71 4.78 3.90
C LEU A 42 -5.89 5.54 5.21
N ALA A 43 -6.85 5.14 6.05
CA ALA A 43 -7.10 5.79 7.34
C ALA A 43 -5.91 5.66 8.30
N ILE A 44 -5.31 4.47 8.41
CA ILE A 44 -4.11 4.24 9.22
C ILE A 44 -2.93 5.05 8.69
N THR A 45 -2.69 5.02 7.37
CA THR A 45 -1.58 5.76 6.74
C THR A 45 -1.71 7.26 6.98
N ALA A 46 -2.91 7.82 6.81
CA ALA A 46 -3.17 9.23 7.04
C ALA A 46 -2.91 9.64 8.49
N ARG A 47 -3.38 8.86 9.47
CA ARG A 47 -3.16 9.16 10.90
C ARG A 47 -1.72 9.02 11.34
N LEU A 48 -1.02 8.00 10.86
CA LEU A 48 0.42 7.85 11.13
C LEU A 48 1.19 9.07 10.63
N ASN A 49 0.90 9.51 9.41
CA ASN A 49 1.57 10.67 8.82
C ASN A 49 1.20 11.99 9.51
N ALA A 50 -0.07 12.19 9.86
CA ALA A 50 -0.52 13.38 10.60
C ALA A 50 0.15 13.45 11.99
N SER A 51 0.15 12.33 12.73
CA SER A 51 0.84 12.26 14.03
C SER A 51 2.35 12.46 13.90
N HIS A 52 2.98 11.93 12.85
CA HIS A 52 4.41 12.08 12.65
C HIS A 52 4.78 13.53 12.31
N ALA A 53 4.03 14.18 11.42
CA ALA A 53 4.25 15.57 11.02
C ALA A 53 4.07 16.54 12.20
N ALA A 54 3.13 16.27 13.11
CA ALA A 54 2.94 17.08 14.33
C ALA A 54 4.17 17.06 15.25
N SER A 55 4.85 15.92 15.36
CA SER A 55 6.07 15.78 16.19
C SER A 55 7.37 16.05 15.42
N ASN A 56 7.36 15.96 14.09
CA ASN A 56 8.54 16.07 13.23
C ASN A 56 8.21 16.84 11.94
N PRO A 57 7.99 18.17 12.00
CA PRO A 57 7.44 18.92 10.87
C PRO A 57 8.33 18.95 9.62
N SER A 58 9.64 18.79 9.80
CA SER A 58 10.63 18.78 8.71
C SER A 58 10.98 17.37 8.20
N SER A 59 10.42 16.32 8.81
CA SER A 59 10.70 14.94 8.41
C SER A 59 9.81 14.50 7.25
N PRO A 60 10.26 13.55 6.41
CA PRO A 60 9.41 12.95 5.39
C PRO A 60 8.23 12.18 6.01
N LEU A 61 7.25 11.82 5.18
CA LEU A 61 6.13 11.00 5.62
C LEU A 61 6.61 9.66 6.19
N LEU A 62 6.02 9.25 7.31
CA LEU A 62 6.37 8.02 8.02
C LEU A 62 5.88 6.75 7.30
N ALA A 63 4.71 6.83 6.69
CA ALA A 63 4.00 5.68 6.15
C ALA A 63 3.52 5.92 4.71
N VAL A 64 3.55 4.84 3.92
CA VAL A 64 3.06 4.82 2.54
C VAL A 64 2.13 3.62 2.35
N TYR A 65 0.99 3.85 1.69
CA TYR A 65 0.09 2.81 1.24
C TYR A 65 0.52 2.30 -0.14
N VAL A 66 0.63 0.97 -0.28
CA VAL A 66 0.97 0.30 -1.54
C VAL A 66 -0.15 -0.68 -1.91
N PRO A 67 -0.92 -0.43 -2.98
CA PRO A 67 -1.97 -1.34 -3.41
C PRO A 67 -1.39 -2.61 -4.06
N MET A 68 -2.05 -3.75 -3.84
CA MET A 68 -1.69 -5.02 -4.49
C MET A 68 -1.89 -4.96 -6.02
N ASP A 69 -2.72 -4.03 -6.50
CA ASP A 69 -3.10 -3.93 -7.91
C ASP A 69 -1.91 -3.70 -8.86
N GLY A 70 -0.81 -3.13 -8.35
CA GLY A 70 0.44 -2.92 -9.10
C GLY A 70 1.22 -4.20 -9.43
N PHE A 71 0.82 -5.33 -8.83
CA PHE A 71 1.45 -6.65 -9.02
C PHE A 71 0.59 -7.60 -9.87
N HIS A 72 -0.50 -7.15 -10.47
CA HIS A 72 -1.17 -7.94 -11.50
C HIS A 72 -0.23 -8.16 -12.69
N LEU A 73 -0.38 -9.32 -13.33
CA LEU A 73 0.13 -9.49 -14.68
C LEU A 73 -0.50 -8.45 -15.61
N THR A 74 0.28 -7.98 -16.57
CA THR A 74 -0.19 -7.03 -17.57
C THR A 74 -1.30 -7.66 -18.42
N ARG A 75 -2.18 -6.83 -18.99
CA ARG A 75 -3.22 -7.31 -19.91
C ARG A 75 -2.62 -8.08 -21.10
N ALA A 76 -1.43 -7.69 -21.55
CA ALA A 76 -0.69 -8.41 -22.60
C ALA A 76 -0.25 -9.80 -22.13
N GLN A 77 0.34 -9.92 -20.93
CA GLN A 77 0.69 -11.22 -20.33
C GLN A 77 -0.53 -12.12 -20.14
N LEU A 78 -1.66 -11.58 -19.66
CA LEU A 78 -2.90 -12.36 -19.53
C LEU A 78 -3.42 -12.82 -20.90
N SER A 79 -3.32 -11.98 -21.94
CA SER A 79 -3.76 -12.33 -23.30
C SER A 79 -2.88 -13.39 -23.97
N ALA A 80 -1.63 -13.52 -23.52
CA ALA A 80 -0.69 -14.54 -23.99
C ALA A 80 -0.86 -15.90 -23.27
N MET A 81 -1.72 -15.99 -22.25
CA MET A 81 -1.98 -17.25 -21.55
C MET A 81 -2.85 -18.18 -22.40
N PRO A 82 -2.69 -19.51 -22.29
CA PRO A 82 -3.57 -20.48 -22.95
C PRO A 82 -5.06 -20.29 -22.61
N ASN A 83 -5.37 -19.82 -21.41
CA ASN A 83 -6.73 -19.55 -20.92
C ASN A 83 -7.05 -18.05 -20.83
N ALA A 84 -6.60 -17.24 -21.80
CA ALA A 84 -6.72 -15.78 -21.80
C ALA A 84 -8.11 -15.24 -21.41
N ALA A 85 -9.20 -15.81 -21.96
CA ALA A 85 -10.56 -15.37 -21.65
C ALA A 85 -10.89 -15.55 -20.15
N GLU A 86 -10.54 -16.69 -19.56
CA GLU A 86 -10.69 -16.92 -18.12
C GLU A 86 -9.78 -15.98 -17.32
N ALA A 87 -8.54 -15.77 -17.77
CA ALA A 87 -7.56 -14.93 -17.09
C ALA A 87 -8.02 -13.47 -16.98
N HIS A 88 -8.66 -12.94 -18.03
CA HIS A 88 -9.27 -11.62 -17.99
C HIS A 88 -10.52 -11.59 -17.11
N HIS A 89 -11.39 -12.60 -17.19
CA HIS A 89 -12.62 -12.67 -16.38
C HIS A 89 -12.32 -12.80 -14.88
N ARG A 90 -11.29 -13.58 -14.52
CA ARG A 90 -10.89 -13.86 -13.14
C ARG A 90 -9.73 -12.97 -12.67
N ARG A 91 -9.49 -11.83 -13.33
CA ARG A 91 -8.45 -10.89 -12.90
C ARG A 91 -8.66 -10.50 -11.43
N GLY A 92 -7.63 -10.72 -10.62
CA GLY A 92 -7.70 -10.65 -9.16
C GLY A 92 -7.66 -12.02 -8.47
N ALA A 93 -7.74 -13.12 -9.22
CA ALA A 93 -7.41 -14.46 -8.71
C ALA A 93 -5.89 -14.59 -8.50
N PRO A 94 -5.42 -15.44 -7.56
CA PRO A 94 -3.99 -15.54 -7.21
C PRO A 94 -3.05 -15.76 -8.39
N TRP A 95 -3.47 -16.56 -9.37
CA TRP A 95 -2.68 -16.89 -10.57
C TRP A 95 -2.63 -15.77 -11.63
N THR A 96 -3.39 -14.69 -11.43
CA THR A 96 -3.37 -13.49 -12.31
C THR A 96 -2.41 -12.40 -11.80
N PHE A 97 -1.69 -12.68 -10.72
CA PHE A 97 -0.62 -11.83 -10.18
C PHE A 97 0.76 -12.32 -10.60
N ASP A 98 1.73 -11.41 -10.53
CA ASP A 98 3.15 -11.69 -10.67
C ASP A 98 3.78 -11.83 -9.26
N PRO A 99 3.93 -13.06 -8.74
CA PRO A 99 4.48 -13.28 -7.41
C PRO A 99 5.96 -12.90 -7.32
N GLN A 100 6.72 -13.02 -8.42
CA GLN A 100 8.14 -12.69 -8.44
C GLN A 100 8.34 -11.18 -8.29
N LYS A 101 7.56 -10.38 -9.03
CA LYS A 101 7.56 -8.92 -8.92
C LYS A 101 7.21 -8.45 -7.50
N LEU A 102 6.26 -9.10 -6.83
CA LEU A 102 5.93 -8.80 -5.44
C LEU A 102 7.08 -9.15 -4.49
N LEU A 103 7.68 -10.33 -4.66
CA LEU A 103 8.81 -10.76 -3.85
C LEU A 103 10.01 -9.81 -3.98
N ASP A 104 10.35 -9.42 -5.20
CA ASP A 104 11.45 -8.50 -5.48
C ASP A 104 11.19 -7.12 -4.89
N PHE A 105 9.94 -6.64 -4.94
CA PHE A 105 9.54 -5.42 -4.25
C PHE A 105 9.71 -5.54 -2.73
N VAL A 106 9.22 -6.61 -2.11
CA VAL A 106 9.34 -6.81 -0.65
C VAL A 106 10.81 -6.88 -0.21
N ARG A 107 11.64 -7.60 -0.96
CA ARG A 107 13.09 -7.67 -0.73
C ARG A 107 13.73 -6.30 -0.84
N ALA A 108 13.43 -5.54 -1.90
CA ALA A 108 13.94 -4.19 -2.09
C ALA A 108 13.50 -3.22 -0.97
N MET A 109 12.28 -3.37 -0.45
CA MET A 109 11.78 -2.56 0.66
C MET A 109 12.41 -2.91 2.01
N LYS A 110 12.88 -4.14 2.18
CA LYS A 110 13.55 -4.61 3.40
C LYS A 110 15.05 -4.35 3.39
N ASP A 111 15.64 -4.09 2.23
CA ASP A 111 17.04 -3.72 2.08
C ASP A 111 17.29 -2.28 2.57
N PRO A 112 18.02 -2.08 3.69
CA PRO A 112 18.32 -0.75 4.21
C PRO A 112 19.17 0.09 3.25
N ALA A 113 19.96 -0.57 2.38
CA ALA A 113 20.86 0.11 1.44
C ALA A 113 20.12 0.76 0.26
N ARG A 114 18.87 0.34 -0.03
CA ARG A 114 18.16 0.76 -1.25
C ARG A 114 17.40 2.09 -1.16
N GLY A 115 17.38 2.77 -0.02
CA GLY A 115 16.73 4.08 0.11
C GLY A 115 15.21 4.08 -0.14
N THR A 116 14.51 5.14 0.27
CA THR A 116 13.03 5.20 0.34
C THR A 116 12.39 5.13 -1.04
N ALA A 117 11.50 4.15 -1.27
CA ALA A 117 10.71 4.10 -2.51
C ALA A 117 9.83 5.35 -2.61
N PRO A 118 9.70 5.97 -3.80
CA PRO A 118 8.86 7.16 -3.96
C PRO A 118 7.39 6.78 -3.75
N GLY A 119 6.83 7.17 -2.59
CA GLY A 119 5.41 7.08 -2.33
C GLY A 119 4.64 8.03 -3.25
N ARG A 120 3.57 7.54 -3.90
CA ARG A 120 2.69 8.39 -4.70
C ARG A 120 2.00 9.38 -3.76
N ARG A 121 2.22 10.69 -3.94
CA ARG A 121 1.45 11.74 -3.25
C ARG A 121 -0.02 11.52 -3.56
N LEU A 122 -0.83 11.27 -2.53
CA LEU A 122 -2.28 11.25 -2.65
C LEU A 122 -2.73 12.70 -2.86
N THR A 123 -2.82 13.13 -4.11
CA THR A 123 -3.51 14.38 -4.46
C THR A 123 -5.00 14.15 -4.20
N THR A 124 -5.58 14.89 -3.28
CA THR A 124 -7.03 15.05 -3.18
C THR A 124 -7.51 15.60 -4.53
N ARG A 125 -8.20 14.78 -5.33
CA ARG A 125 -8.94 15.31 -6.49
C ARG A 125 -10.03 16.22 -5.95
N SER A 126 -9.87 17.53 -6.10
CA SER A 126 -11.00 18.45 -5.95
C SER A 126 -12.03 18.08 -7.02
N LYS A 127 -13.29 18.00 -6.61
CA LYS A 127 -14.43 17.88 -7.53
C LYS A 127 -14.54 19.20 -8.30
N THR A 128 -13.84 19.33 -9.43
CA THR A 128 -14.17 20.40 -10.38
C THR A 128 -15.32 19.92 -11.26
N ARG A 129 -16.48 20.45 -10.90
CA ARG A 129 -17.75 20.53 -11.61
C ARG A 129 -17.55 20.72 -13.13
N TRP A 130 -18.06 19.80 -13.95
CA TRP A 130 -18.24 20.04 -15.39
C TRP A 130 -19.44 20.98 -15.58
N ARG A 131 -19.19 22.16 -16.14
CA ARG A 131 -20.17 23.02 -16.81
C ARG A 131 -19.54 23.46 -18.14
N MET A 132 -19.99 22.87 -19.23
CA MET A 132 -20.76 23.50 -20.31
C MET A 132 -21.23 22.40 -21.24
#